data_AF-A0A536WU77-F1
#
_entry.id   AF-A0A536WU77-F1
#
_cell.length_a   1.000
_cell.length_b   1.000
_cell.length_c   1.000
_cell.angle_alpha   90.00
_cell.angle_beta   90.00
_cell.angle_gamma   90.00
#
_symmetry.space_group_name_H-M   'P 1'
#
loop_
_entity.id
_entity.type
_entity.pdbx_description
1 polymer ?
#
loop_
_entity_poly.entity_id
_entity_poly.type
_entity_poly.pdbx_seq_one_letter_code
_entity_poly.pdbx_strand_id
1 'polypeptide(L)'
;MVARHDLPRHVRVHGAAVHRHRHRDVRAEHRHELPAEAAGGGAGDDDRGRRRQHEPARGRSVQGVAAAGGKPGQPGEGRAVEAAEEVNFDSPIERAGTWSLRWERYAGRDIIPLWVADSDFRAPRAVLAAMNARVAHGVFGYTTPPAELRDAIVERLARRYNWAVDPAWIIFLPGVVPGLHVSARRLLAPDEHALLPTPLYQHFKRALELAPRAHSEIPLVLENGRWVFDLDRLRRGRTAKTRVLYLCNPQNPGGTVFRRDELARLAELAAGCVIVSDEIHCDLLLDEAARHVPIASLAPEISRRTVTLMSANKAFNIPSAGCAWAVVEDPQLREAMSLDVRAHVLPSPSVFGYAATLAALREGDAWLAAQLEYLRGNRDLVARELPLPMAPVQATYLAWIDCTELPVADAHEHFLRHGVALSPGAQFGAPRFVRLNFGTQRARLRQALERMRTALPSAG
;
A
#
# COMPACT_ATOMS: atom_id res chain seq x y z
N MET A 1 14.61 -43.07 40.11
CA MET A 1 13.22 -43.26 39.62
C MET A 1 12.92 -42.11 38.64
N VAL A 2 13.39 -42.27 37.39
CA VAL A 2 12.61 -42.29 36.11
C VAL A 2 11.96 -40.93 35.77
N ALA A 3 12.15 -40.27 34.62
CA ALA A 3 13.06 -40.40 33.49
C ALA A 3 13.01 -39.10 32.65
N ARG A 4 14.13 -38.82 31.96
CA ARG A 4 14.26 -37.82 30.89
C ARG A 4 13.74 -38.40 29.57
N HIS A 5 13.28 -37.55 28.66
CA HIS A 5 13.29 -37.84 27.22
C HIS A 5 13.84 -36.63 26.45
N ASP A 6 15.00 -36.87 25.84
CA ASP A 6 15.62 -36.10 24.76
C ASP A 6 14.91 -36.38 23.43
N LEU A 7 15.02 -35.45 22.46
CA LEU A 7 15.23 -35.67 21.02
C LEU A 7 15.42 -34.29 20.32
N PRO A 8 16.07 -34.20 19.13
CA PRO A 8 17.36 -33.53 18.99
C PRO A 8 17.37 -32.30 18.05
N ARG A 9 18.54 -31.64 18.04
CA ARG A 9 18.88 -30.44 17.26
C ARG A 9 19.12 -30.69 15.76
N HIS A 10 18.95 -29.60 15.02
CA HIS A 10 19.55 -29.20 13.73
C HIS A 10 18.82 -29.53 12.42
N VAL A 11 18.33 -28.45 11.77
CA VAL A 11 18.34 -28.31 10.30
C VAL A 11 19.13 -27.05 9.97
N ARG A 12 20.24 -27.22 9.24
CA ARG A 12 20.98 -26.13 8.56
C ARG A 12 20.25 -25.80 7.27
N VAL A 13 19.99 -24.52 7.00
CA VAL A 13 19.56 -24.05 5.68
C VAL A 13 20.79 -23.44 4.99
N HIS A 14 21.37 -24.16 4.02
CA HIS A 14 22.42 -23.65 3.15
C HIS A 14 21.84 -23.15 1.83
N GLY A 15 22.17 -21.88 1.51
CA GLY A 15 22.92 -21.47 0.32
C GLY A 15 22.53 -22.01 -1.06
N ALA A 16 22.22 -21.08 -1.96
CA ALA A 16 22.04 -21.28 -3.39
C ALA A 16 23.26 -21.90 -4.10
N ALA A 17 23.02 -22.78 -5.07
CA ALA A 17 23.95 -23.06 -6.16
C ALA A 17 23.20 -23.51 -7.43
N VAL A 18 23.61 -22.90 -8.54
CA VAL A 18 23.19 -23.14 -9.93
C VAL A 18 23.84 -24.43 -10.44
N HIS A 19 23.10 -25.30 -11.15
CA HIS A 19 23.67 -26.12 -12.23
C HIS A 19 22.63 -26.61 -13.25
N ARG A 20 22.99 -26.45 -14.53
CA ARG A 20 22.33 -26.99 -15.72
C ARG A 20 22.51 -28.52 -15.78
N HIS A 21 21.51 -29.28 -16.25
CA HIS A 21 21.64 -30.11 -17.46
C HIS A 21 20.39 -30.95 -17.85
N ARG A 22 20.13 -30.91 -19.17
CA ARG A 22 19.79 -31.98 -20.14
C ARG A 22 18.52 -32.84 -19.96
N HIS A 23 17.70 -32.72 -21.00
CA HIS A 23 16.77 -33.71 -21.56
C HIS A 23 17.20 -35.17 -21.37
N ARG A 24 16.23 -36.01 -20.98
CA ARG A 24 16.02 -37.36 -21.51
C ARG A 24 14.59 -37.83 -21.26
N ASP A 25 13.93 -38.22 -22.35
CA ASP A 25 12.67 -38.97 -22.39
C ASP A 25 12.80 -40.32 -21.68
N VAL A 26 11.78 -40.70 -20.90
CA VAL A 26 11.32 -42.10 -20.76
C VAL A 26 9.81 -42.10 -20.50
N ARG A 27 9.07 -42.76 -21.40
CA ARG A 27 7.67 -43.20 -21.25
C ARG A 27 7.63 -44.53 -20.47
N ALA A 28 6.59 -44.73 -19.65
CA ALA A 28 5.78 -45.96 -19.49
C ALA A 28 4.98 -45.86 -18.17
N GLU A 29 3.65 -45.74 -18.25
CA GLU A 29 2.66 -46.82 -18.03
C GLU A 29 2.29 -47.04 -16.55
N HIS A 30 1.06 -46.65 -16.19
CA HIS A 30 0.07 -47.59 -15.64
C HIS A 30 -1.34 -46.99 -15.69
N ARG A 31 -2.21 -47.76 -16.34
CA ARG A 31 -3.66 -47.55 -16.45
C ARG A 31 -4.36 -48.20 -15.26
N HIS A 32 -5.45 -47.58 -14.81
CA HIS A 32 -6.60 -48.32 -14.29
C HIS A 32 -7.87 -47.69 -14.88
N GLU A 33 -8.48 -48.41 -15.82
CA GLU A 33 -9.89 -48.29 -16.25
C GLU A 33 -10.61 -49.54 -15.70
N LEU A 34 -11.87 -49.51 -15.27
CA LEU A 34 -13.13 -49.62 -16.04
C LEU A 34 -14.28 -49.87 -15.00
N PRO A 35 -15.60 -49.93 -15.32
CA PRO A 35 -16.21 -50.04 -16.66
C PRO A 35 -17.40 -49.12 -16.96
N ALA A 36 -17.74 -49.10 -18.25
CA ALA A 36 -19.00 -48.61 -18.82
C ALA A 36 -19.72 -49.74 -19.56
N GLU A 37 -21.05 -49.78 -19.45
CA GLU A 37 -22.05 -50.45 -20.32
C GLU A 37 -23.36 -49.65 -20.13
N ALA A 38 -24.31 -49.51 -21.04
CA ALA A 38 -24.41 -49.72 -22.49
C ALA A 38 -25.66 -48.92 -22.98
N ALA A 39 -25.82 -48.86 -24.30
CA ALA A 39 -26.56 -47.86 -25.08
C ALA A 39 -28.09 -48.04 -25.27
N GLY A 40 -28.69 -47.00 -25.85
CA GLY A 40 -29.98 -46.99 -26.58
C GLY A 40 -30.84 -45.79 -26.14
N GLY A 41 -31.38 -44.89 -26.95
CA GLY A 41 -31.54 -44.74 -28.39
C GLY A 41 -32.80 -43.87 -28.59
N GLY A 42 -32.86 -43.06 -29.66
CA GLY A 42 -34.15 -42.58 -30.20
C GLY A 42 -34.50 -41.10 -30.02
N ALA A 43 -34.69 -40.47 -31.17
CA ALA A 43 -35.19 -39.14 -31.52
C ALA A 43 -36.52 -38.68 -30.86
N GLY A 44 -36.77 -37.37 -30.96
CA GLY A 44 -38.09 -36.87 -31.39
C GLY A 44 -38.76 -35.80 -30.50
N ASP A 45 -38.89 -34.62 -31.09
CA ASP A 45 -40.00 -33.64 -31.00
C ASP A 45 -40.32 -32.82 -29.74
N ASP A 46 -40.39 -31.50 -30.01
CA ASP A 46 -41.43 -30.53 -29.66
C ASP A 46 -42.18 -30.67 -28.31
N ASP A 47 -42.07 -29.66 -27.44
CA ASP A 47 -43.27 -28.87 -27.08
C ASP A 47 -42.94 -27.50 -26.48
N ARG A 48 -43.76 -26.53 -26.88
CA ARG A 48 -43.82 -25.13 -26.48
C ARG A 48 -44.53 -25.02 -25.12
N GLY A 49 -43.97 -24.28 -24.15
CA GLY A 49 -44.49 -24.40 -22.78
C GLY A 49 -44.48 -23.18 -21.85
N ARG A 50 -44.76 -21.98 -22.36
CA ARG A 50 -45.32 -20.83 -21.59
C ARG A 50 -44.52 -20.22 -20.42
N ARG A 51 -44.11 -18.98 -20.71
CA ARG A 51 -43.94 -17.86 -19.77
C ARG A 51 -45.12 -17.75 -18.79
N ARG A 52 -44.86 -17.51 -17.51
CA ARG A 52 -45.78 -16.82 -16.61
C ARG A 52 -45.10 -15.56 -16.06
N GLN A 53 -45.66 -14.43 -16.48
CA GLN A 53 -45.39 -13.09 -15.96
C GLN A 53 -46.07 -12.98 -14.59
N HIS A 54 -45.37 -12.40 -13.61
CA HIS A 54 -45.96 -11.91 -12.36
C HIS A 54 -46.10 -10.40 -12.46
N GLU A 55 -47.33 -9.90 -12.41
CA GLU A 55 -47.66 -8.50 -12.12
C GLU A 55 -48.51 -8.41 -10.83
N PRO A 56 -48.53 -7.23 -10.18
CA PRO A 56 -48.72 -7.11 -8.73
C PRO A 56 -50.17 -6.82 -8.32
N ALA A 57 -50.54 -7.28 -7.12
CA ALA A 57 -51.83 -6.96 -6.51
C ALA A 57 -51.82 -5.57 -5.86
N ARG A 58 -52.81 -4.75 -6.22
CA ARG A 58 -53.15 -3.47 -5.59
C ARG A 58 -54.11 -3.67 -4.40
N GLY A 59 -53.84 -2.94 -3.32
CA GLY A 59 -54.82 -2.12 -2.60
C GLY A 59 -55.63 -2.72 -1.45
N ARG A 60 -55.46 -2.15 -0.25
CA ARG A 60 -56.57 -1.70 0.62
C ARG A 60 -56.08 -0.69 1.66
N SER A 61 -56.97 0.26 1.94
CA SER A 61 -56.76 1.55 2.61
C SER A 61 -57.14 1.57 4.10
N VAL A 62 -56.30 2.24 4.88
CA VAL A 62 -56.52 3.22 5.99
C VAL A 62 -57.79 3.17 6.88
N GLN A 63 -57.54 3.02 8.18
CA GLN A 63 -58.07 3.79 9.34
C GLN A 63 -56.93 3.75 10.40
N GLY A 64 -56.47 4.76 11.14
CA GLY A 64 -57.01 6.05 11.55
C GLY A 64 -57.01 6.14 13.08
N VAL A 65 -55.89 6.54 13.73
CA VAL A 65 -55.89 6.99 15.15
C VAL A 65 -54.91 8.16 15.33
N ALA A 66 -55.36 9.11 16.15
CA ALA A 66 -55.00 10.51 16.20
C ALA A 66 -53.64 10.88 16.84
N ALA A 67 -53.24 12.10 16.51
CA ALA A 67 -52.06 12.84 16.94
C ALA A 67 -52.11 13.27 18.43
N ALA A 68 -50.93 13.31 19.06
CA ALA A 68 -50.64 14.18 20.19
C ALA A 68 -49.51 15.14 19.77
N GLY A 69 -49.80 16.44 19.84
CA GLY A 69 -48.92 17.51 19.37
C GLY A 69 -47.73 17.78 20.29
N GLY A 70 -46.56 17.99 19.68
CA GLY A 70 -45.39 18.63 20.28
C GLY A 70 -44.95 19.79 19.39
N LYS A 71 -44.80 20.98 19.97
CA LYS A 71 -44.35 22.21 19.28
C LYS A 71 -42.94 22.04 18.70
N PRO A 72 -42.60 22.70 17.57
CA PRO A 72 -41.24 22.70 17.05
C PRO A 72 -40.32 23.53 17.95
N GLY A 73 -39.32 22.89 18.54
CA GLY A 73 -38.19 23.55 19.21
C GLY A 73 -37.24 24.15 18.18
N GLN A 74 -36.74 25.36 18.49
CA GLN A 74 -35.74 26.09 17.71
C GLN A 74 -34.46 25.25 17.51
N PRO A 75 -33.73 25.43 16.39
CA PRO A 75 -32.44 24.77 16.19
C PRO A 75 -31.42 25.33 17.19
N GLY A 76 -31.01 24.49 18.13
CA GLY A 76 -29.95 24.80 19.09
C GLY A 76 -28.63 25.04 18.38
N GLU A 77 -28.05 26.19 18.73
CA GLU A 77 -26.71 26.65 18.38
C GLU A 77 -25.63 25.65 18.83
N GLY A 78 -24.53 25.61 18.07
CA GLY A 78 -23.24 25.15 18.56
C GLY A 78 -23.09 23.65 18.74
N ARG A 79 -22.68 22.93 17.67
CA ARG A 79 -21.86 21.73 17.88
C ARG A 79 -20.63 22.18 18.67
N ALA A 80 -20.56 21.75 19.93
CA ALA A 80 -19.37 21.87 20.75
C ALA A 80 -18.18 21.38 19.91
N VAL A 81 -17.17 22.23 19.77
CA VAL A 81 -15.87 21.83 19.26
C VAL A 81 -15.37 20.79 20.25
N GLU A 82 -15.44 19.50 19.89
CA GLU A 82 -14.79 18.45 20.66
C GLU A 82 -13.33 18.87 20.85
N ALA A 83 -12.88 18.91 22.10
CA ALA A 83 -11.51 19.27 22.44
C ALA A 83 -10.55 18.46 21.56
N ALA A 84 -9.57 19.15 20.94
CA ALA A 84 -8.58 18.51 20.10
C ALA A 84 -7.96 17.30 20.84
N GLU A 85 -7.96 16.14 20.19
CA GLU A 85 -7.37 14.92 20.75
C GLU A 85 -5.90 15.19 21.11
N GLU A 86 -5.56 15.22 22.39
CA GLU A 86 -4.17 15.34 22.83
C GLU A 86 -3.46 13.99 22.61
N VAL A 87 -2.83 13.85 21.44
CA VAL A 87 -2.16 12.59 21.06
C VAL A 87 -0.72 12.59 21.58
N ASN A 88 -0.43 11.70 22.53
CA ASN A 88 0.93 11.50 23.02
C ASN A 88 1.66 10.39 22.23
N PHE A 89 2.45 10.80 21.23
CA PHE A 89 3.29 9.89 20.43
C PHE A 89 4.56 9.39 21.13
N ASP A 90 4.93 9.93 22.28
CA ASP A 90 6.08 9.46 23.09
C ASP A 90 5.72 8.30 24.03
N SER A 91 4.43 8.01 24.22
CA SER A 91 3.98 6.85 24.99
C SER A 91 4.58 5.56 24.41
N PRO A 92 5.36 4.78 25.19
CA PRO A 92 5.90 3.53 24.71
C PRO A 92 4.77 2.51 24.52
N ILE A 93 4.82 1.79 23.40
CA ILE A 93 3.90 0.69 23.10
C ILE A 93 4.77 -0.55 22.86
N GLU A 94 4.55 -1.58 23.68
CA GLU A 94 5.19 -2.88 23.47
C GLU A 94 4.54 -3.57 22.27
N ARG A 95 5.39 -4.08 21.37
CA ARG A 95 4.99 -4.73 20.12
C ARG A 95 5.60 -6.12 19.95
N ALA A 96 6.57 -6.50 20.76
CA ALA A 96 7.01 -7.90 20.85
C ALA A 96 5.90 -8.76 21.44
N GLY A 97 5.72 -9.98 20.91
CA GLY A 97 4.62 -10.88 21.29
C GLY A 97 3.27 -10.51 20.68
N THR A 98 3.22 -9.55 19.75
CA THR A 98 1.99 -9.14 19.04
C THR A 98 1.90 -9.66 17.61
N TRP A 99 2.82 -10.54 17.20
CA TRP A 99 2.96 -11.03 15.82
C TRP A 99 3.31 -9.94 14.81
N SER A 100 3.83 -8.81 15.30
CA SER A 100 4.31 -7.72 14.48
C SER A 100 5.54 -8.16 13.68
N LEU A 101 5.44 -8.23 12.35
CA LEU A 101 6.57 -8.57 11.47
C LEU A 101 7.82 -7.74 11.80
N ARG A 102 7.64 -6.44 12.09
CA ARG A 102 8.73 -5.51 12.40
C ARG A 102 9.48 -5.90 13.67
N TRP A 103 8.77 -6.39 14.69
CA TRP A 103 9.30 -6.64 16.04
C TRP A 103 9.66 -8.11 16.29
N GLU A 104 8.84 -9.06 15.84
CA GLU A 104 9.04 -10.50 16.06
C GLU A 104 10.37 -11.01 15.50
N ARG A 105 10.81 -10.46 14.36
CA ARG A 105 12.09 -10.86 13.72
C ARG A 105 13.29 -10.71 14.66
N TYR A 106 13.21 -9.79 15.63
CA TYR A 106 14.29 -9.47 16.55
C TYR A 106 13.87 -9.63 18.02
N ALA A 107 12.77 -10.31 18.30
CA ALA A 107 12.30 -10.55 19.66
C ALA A 107 13.39 -11.21 20.51
N GLY A 108 13.54 -10.74 21.75
CA GLY A 108 14.56 -11.22 22.69
C GLY A 108 16.01 -10.82 22.37
N ARG A 109 16.22 -9.95 21.37
CA ARG A 109 17.55 -9.40 21.04
C ARG A 109 17.58 -7.91 21.35
N ASP A 110 18.74 -7.39 21.74
CA ASP A 110 18.95 -5.96 21.91
C ASP A 110 19.12 -5.25 20.55
N ILE A 111 18.05 -5.22 19.77
CA ILE A 111 18.00 -4.63 18.43
C ILE A 111 16.77 -3.74 18.34
N ILE A 112 16.96 -2.50 17.89
CA ILE A 112 15.88 -1.55 17.64
C ILE A 112 15.41 -1.73 16.18
N PRO A 113 14.17 -2.19 15.93
CA PRO A 113 13.70 -2.44 14.58
C PRO A 113 13.14 -1.17 13.93
N LEU A 114 13.83 -0.61 12.93
CA LEU A 114 13.44 0.59 12.16
C LEU A 114 13.39 0.31 10.64
N TRP A 115 12.83 -0.84 10.22
CA TRP A 115 12.90 -1.32 8.85
C TRP A 115 11.55 -1.32 8.11
N VAL A 116 10.56 -2.12 8.56
CA VAL A 116 9.20 -2.16 7.96
C VAL A 116 8.52 -0.81 8.09
N ALA A 117 7.79 -0.39 7.06
CA ALA A 117 7.15 0.93 6.97
C ALA A 117 5.75 0.99 7.61
N ASP A 118 5.64 0.60 8.88
CA ASP A 118 4.53 0.89 9.79
C ASP A 118 5.08 1.65 11.01
N SER A 119 4.25 2.45 11.70
CA SER A 119 4.73 3.26 12.84
C SER A 119 4.55 2.52 14.17
N ASP A 120 5.22 2.99 15.22
CA ASP A 120 5.00 2.51 16.60
C ASP A 120 3.95 3.34 17.37
N PHE A 121 3.11 4.08 16.65
CA PHE A 121 2.05 4.91 17.21
C PHE A 121 0.72 4.15 17.30
N ARG A 122 -0.04 4.44 18.36
CA ARG A 122 -1.42 3.97 18.49
C ARG A 122 -2.27 4.56 17.35
N ALA A 123 -3.13 3.75 16.75
CA ALA A 123 -4.08 4.21 15.74
C ALA A 123 -5.04 5.29 16.31
N PRO A 124 -5.64 6.15 15.45
CA PRO A 124 -6.57 7.19 15.91
C PRO A 124 -7.71 6.64 16.76
N ARG A 125 -8.17 7.41 17.76
CA ARG A 125 -9.29 6.98 18.62
C ARG A 125 -10.54 6.65 17.82
N ALA A 126 -10.87 7.44 16.80
CA ALA A 126 -12.02 7.18 15.92
C ALA A 126 -11.94 5.80 15.24
N VAL A 127 -10.74 5.41 14.78
CA VAL A 127 -10.50 4.10 14.17
C VAL A 127 -10.71 2.97 15.19
N LEU A 128 -10.15 3.12 16.39
CA LEU A 128 -10.31 2.14 17.46
C LEU A 128 -11.79 2.01 17.88
N ALA A 129 -12.51 3.13 17.98
CA ALA A 129 -13.93 3.15 18.29
C ALA A 129 -14.76 2.44 17.21
N ALA A 130 -14.49 2.71 15.93
CA ALA A 130 -15.17 2.05 14.81
C ALA A 130 -14.91 0.54 14.77
N MET A 131 -13.67 0.10 15.02
CA MET A 131 -13.36 -1.33 15.13
C MET A 131 -14.08 -1.96 16.33
N ASN A 132 -14.10 -1.32 17.49
CA ASN A 132 -14.79 -1.84 18.68
C ASN A 132 -16.31 -1.91 18.48
N ALA A 133 -16.92 -0.89 17.87
CA ALA A 133 -18.34 -0.93 17.50
C ALA A 133 -18.62 -2.09 16.53
N ARG A 134 -17.71 -2.34 15.58
CA ARG A 134 -17.83 -3.46 14.67
C ARG A 134 -17.75 -4.81 15.38
N VAL A 135 -16.87 -4.96 16.37
CA VAL A 135 -16.78 -6.14 17.23
C VAL A 135 -18.04 -6.32 18.06
N ALA A 136 -18.55 -5.25 18.68
CA ALA A 136 -19.72 -5.27 19.55
C ALA A 136 -21.00 -5.71 18.83
N HIS A 137 -21.10 -5.47 17.52
CA HIS A 137 -22.20 -5.98 16.70
C HIS A 137 -22.27 -7.53 16.65
N GLY A 138 -21.16 -8.25 16.87
CA GLY A 138 -21.13 -9.71 17.03
C GLY A 138 -21.28 -10.57 15.77
N VAL A 139 -21.84 -10.05 14.68
CA VAL A 139 -21.97 -10.79 13.39
C VAL A 139 -20.94 -10.31 12.38
N PHE A 140 -20.08 -11.20 11.85
CA PHE A 140 -18.97 -10.89 10.92
C PHE A 140 -19.12 -11.54 9.53
N GLY A 141 -20.33 -11.50 8.97
CA GLY A 141 -20.62 -12.09 7.66
C GLY A 141 -20.00 -11.36 6.46
N TYR A 142 -20.27 -11.89 5.27
CA TYR A 142 -19.86 -11.28 4.00
C TYR A 142 -20.31 -9.82 3.92
N THR A 143 -19.39 -8.96 3.51
CA THR A 143 -19.56 -7.51 3.58
C THR A 143 -19.22 -6.85 2.25
N THR A 144 -20.11 -6.01 1.77
CA THR A 144 -19.87 -5.11 0.63
C THR A 144 -19.26 -3.78 1.12
N PRO A 145 -18.50 -3.07 0.29
CA PRO A 145 -18.02 -1.74 0.64
C PRO A 145 -19.19 -0.78 0.96
N PRO A 146 -19.14 -0.04 2.08
CA PRO A 146 -20.14 0.98 2.39
C PRO A 146 -20.16 2.10 1.34
N ALA A 147 -21.33 2.66 1.04
CA ALA A 147 -21.45 3.78 0.09
C ALA A 147 -20.73 5.03 0.64
N GLU A 148 -20.87 5.26 1.94
CA GLU A 148 -20.28 6.38 2.69
C GLU A 148 -18.75 6.38 2.62
N LEU A 149 -18.13 5.21 2.41
CA LEU A 149 -16.70 5.10 2.20
C LEU A 149 -16.27 5.63 0.83
N ARG A 150 -17.06 5.40 -0.23
CA ARG A 150 -16.79 6.02 -1.53
C ARG A 150 -16.91 7.53 -1.43
N ASP A 151 -17.95 8.02 -0.77
CA ASP A 151 -18.16 9.45 -0.57
C ASP A 151 -17.01 10.08 0.23
N ALA A 152 -16.57 9.42 1.31
CA ALA A 152 -15.44 9.87 2.11
C ALA A 152 -14.13 9.95 1.30
N ILE A 153 -13.90 9.00 0.38
CA ILE A 153 -12.76 9.03 -0.53
C ILE A 153 -12.88 10.22 -1.48
N VAL A 154 -14.00 10.37 -2.19
CA VAL A 154 -14.20 11.45 -3.17
C VAL A 154 -14.06 12.83 -2.53
N GLU A 155 -14.71 13.04 -1.39
CA GLU A 155 -14.60 14.29 -0.63
C GLU A 155 -13.16 14.57 -0.19
N ARG A 156 -12.42 13.55 0.25
CA ARG A 156 -11.01 13.71 0.62
C ARG A 156 -10.15 14.10 -0.57
N LEU A 157 -10.32 13.44 -1.72
CA LEU A 157 -9.55 13.74 -2.93
C LEU A 157 -9.81 15.16 -3.43
N ALA A 158 -11.07 15.60 -3.41
CA ALA A 158 -11.44 16.96 -3.74
C ALA A 158 -10.82 17.98 -2.76
N ARG A 159 -11.00 17.77 -1.45
CA ARG A 159 -10.54 18.69 -0.41
C ARG A 159 -9.02 18.78 -0.28
N ARG A 160 -8.31 17.65 -0.35
CA ARG A 160 -6.85 17.59 -0.12
C ARG A 160 -6.04 17.87 -1.38
N TYR A 161 -6.54 17.45 -2.54
CA TYR A 161 -5.75 17.44 -3.77
C TYR A 161 -6.38 18.20 -4.93
N ASN A 162 -7.54 18.83 -4.73
CA ASN A 162 -8.31 19.49 -5.79
C ASN A 162 -8.56 18.55 -6.98
N TRP A 163 -8.90 17.29 -6.68
CA TRP A 163 -9.13 16.26 -7.67
C TRP A 163 -10.57 15.76 -7.61
N ALA A 164 -11.35 16.12 -8.63
CA ALA A 164 -12.72 15.63 -8.79
C ALA A 164 -12.71 14.20 -9.33
N VAL A 165 -13.38 13.29 -8.62
CA VAL A 165 -13.44 11.86 -8.94
C VAL A 165 -14.90 11.42 -8.87
N ASP A 166 -15.34 10.68 -9.89
CA ASP A 166 -16.63 10.00 -9.84
C ASP A 166 -16.53 8.77 -8.90
N PRO A 167 -17.45 8.57 -7.94
CA PRO A 167 -17.47 7.39 -7.08
C PRO A 167 -17.41 6.04 -7.83
N ALA A 168 -17.90 5.97 -9.07
CA ALA A 168 -17.86 4.79 -9.93
C ALA A 168 -16.44 4.43 -10.41
N TRP A 169 -15.48 5.35 -10.31
CA TRP A 169 -14.08 5.11 -10.67
C TRP A 169 -13.32 4.29 -9.63
N ILE A 170 -13.88 4.15 -8.42
CA ILE A 170 -13.22 3.52 -7.28
C ILE A 170 -13.36 1.99 -7.32
N ILE A 171 -12.23 1.29 -7.28
CA ILE A 171 -12.14 -0.16 -7.06
C ILE A 171 -11.52 -0.39 -5.68
N PHE A 172 -12.19 -1.14 -4.82
CA PHE A 172 -11.61 -1.52 -3.51
C PHE A 172 -10.68 -2.72 -3.64
N LEU A 173 -9.55 -2.65 -2.95
CA LEU A 173 -8.48 -3.65 -2.97
C LEU A 173 -8.08 -4.00 -1.53
N PRO A 174 -7.67 -5.25 -1.25
CA PRO A 174 -7.20 -5.65 0.09
C PRO A 174 -5.85 -5.02 0.47
N GLY A 175 -5.23 -4.27 -0.44
CA GLY A 175 -4.01 -3.50 -0.25
C GLY A 175 -3.51 -2.92 -1.57
N VAL A 176 -2.56 -1.98 -1.51
CA VAL A 176 -1.94 -1.38 -2.70
C VAL A 176 -1.06 -2.37 -3.46
N VAL A 177 -0.30 -3.22 -2.75
CA VAL A 177 0.54 -4.26 -3.37
C VAL A 177 -0.27 -5.23 -4.25
N PRO A 178 -1.42 -5.78 -3.80
CA PRO A 178 -2.36 -6.48 -4.69
C PRO A 178 -2.71 -5.69 -5.96
N GLY A 179 -2.94 -4.38 -5.86
CA GLY A 179 -3.18 -3.50 -7.01
C GLY A 179 -2.02 -3.48 -8.01
N LEU A 180 -0.77 -3.41 -7.54
CA LEU A 180 0.42 -3.50 -8.41
C LEU A 180 0.50 -4.85 -9.14
N HIS A 181 0.14 -5.95 -8.46
CA HIS A 181 0.12 -7.27 -9.07
C HIS A 181 -1.00 -7.42 -10.12
N VAL A 182 -2.18 -6.86 -9.87
CA VAL A 182 -3.25 -6.82 -10.88
C VAL A 182 -2.82 -6.00 -12.08
N SER A 183 -2.22 -4.82 -11.85
CA SER A 183 -1.81 -3.95 -12.95
C SER A 183 -0.78 -4.63 -13.86
N ALA A 184 0.22 -5.31 -13.27
CA ALA A 184 1.21 -6.05 -14.04
C ALA A 184 0.62 -7.19 -14.88
N ARG A 185 -0.39 -7.91 -14.35
CA ARG A 185 -1.02 -9.04 -15.05
C ARG A 185 -2.03 -8.62 -16.10
N ARG A 186 -2.79 -7.55 -15.84
CA ARG A 186 -3.98 -7.17 -16.60
C ARG A 186 -3.76 -6.02 -17.57
N LEU A 187 -2.75 -5.18 -17.33
CA LEU A 187 -2.47 -4.00 -18.17
C LEU A 187 -1.25 -4.19 -19.08
N LEU A 188 -0.62 -5.37 -19.02
CA LEU A 188 0.48 -5.77 -19.90
C LEU A 188 0.21 -7.15 -20.48
N ALA A 189 0.25 -7.23 -21.81
CA ALA A 189 0.38 -8.50 -22.52
C ALA A 189 1.79 -9.09 -22.33
N PRO A 190 1.98 -10.41 -22.56
CA PRO A 190 3.27 -11.07 -22.34
C PRO A 190 4.45 -10.49 -23.13
N ASP A 191 4.21 -9.91 -24.30
CA ASP A 191 5.24 -9.35 -25.18
C ASP A 191 5.41 -7.82 -25.05
N GLU A 192 4.66 -7.20 -24.13
CA GLU A 192 4.72 -5.78 -23.80
C GLU A 192 5.73 -5.48 -22.69
N HIS A 193 6.08 -4.21 -22.57
CA HIS A 193 7.18 -3.72 -21.73
C HIS A 193 6.72 -2.64 -20.75
N ALA A 194 7.28 -2.68 -19.54
CA ALA A 194 7.06 -1.68 -18.50
C ALA A 194 8.32 -0.86 -18.18
N LEU A 195 8.12 0.36 -17.72
CA LEU A 195 9.17 1.20 -17.14
C LEU A 195 8.89 1.41 -15.65
N LEU A 196 9.93 1.30 -14.81
CA LEU A 196 9.85 1.64 -13.39
C LEU A 196 11.04 2.50 -12.95
N PRO A 197 10.89 3.46 -12.03
CA PRO A 197 12.02 4.17 -11.45
C PRO A 197 12.89 3.25 -10.58
N THR A 198 14.15 3.62 -10.39
CA THR A 198 15.06 2.98 -9.41
C THR A 198 15.93 4.04 -8.73
N PRO A 199 16.09 4.06 -7.39
CA PRO A 199 15.57 3.08 -6.44
C PRO A 199 14.07 3.19 -6.22
N LEU A 200 13.42 2.05 -5.95
CA LEU A 200 11.95 1.96 -5.79
C LEU A 200 11.55 0.81 -4.86
N TYR A 201 10.38 0.91 -4.24
CA TYR A 201 9.78 -0.18 -3.49
C TYR A 201 9.72 -1.50 -4.29
N GLN A 202 10.37 -2.54 -3.77
CA GLN A 202 10.59 -3.82 -4.46
C GLN A 202 9.35 -4.50 -5.07
N HIS A 203 8.15 -4.24 -4.52
CA HIS A 203 6.94 -4.90 -4.97
C HIS A 203 6.50 -4.47 -6.37
N PHE A 204 6.96 -3.33 -6.88
CA PHE A 204 6.77 -2.93 -8.27
C PHE A 204 7.46 -3.91 -9.22
N LYS A 205 8.77 -4.10 -9.02
CA LYS A 205 9.58 -5.03 -9.81
C LYS A 205 9.08 -6.47 -9.65
N ARG A 206 8.81 -6.89 -8.41
CA ARG A 206 8.30 -8.24 -8.12
C ARG A 206 6.95 -8.52 -8.78
N ALA A 207 6.08 -7.52 -8.92
CA ALA A 207 4.81 -7.69 -9.62
C ALA A 207 5.01 -8.04 -11.10
N LEU A 208 5.97 -7.40 -11.76
CA LEU A 208 6.33 -7.68 -13.15
C LEU A 208 7.04 -9.02 -13.32
N GLU A 209 7.98 -9.37 -12.43
CA GLU A 209 8.71 -10.64 -12.46
C GLU A 209 7.79 -11.85 -12.25
N LEU A 210 6.84 -11.75 -11.31
CA LEU A 210 5.87 -12.83 -11.05
C LEU A 210 4.74 -12.89 -12.09
N ALA A 211 4.51 -11.80 -12.85
CA ALA A 211 3.58 -11.75 -13.97
C ALA A 211 4.26 -12.07 -15.33
N PRO A 212 5.40 -12.75 -15.32
CA PRO A 212 6.50 -12.64 -16.30
C PRO A 212 6.32 -11.55 -17.36
N ARG A 213 6.60 -10.30 -17.00
CA ARG A 213 6.57 -9.12 -17.90
C ARG A 213 7.96 -8.51 -18.06
N ALA A 214 8.29 -8.17 -19.30
CA ALA A 214 9.52 -7.45 -19.62
C ALA A 214 9.49 -6.04 -19.03
N HIS A 215 10.60 -5.58 -18.48
CA HIS A 215 10.70 -4.26 -17.88
C HIS A 215 12.11 -3.70 -17.90
N SER A 216 12.21 -2.37 -17.84
CA SER A 216 13.47 -1.64 -17.65
C SER A 216 13.37 -0.68 -16.48
N GLU A 217 14.46 -0.56 -15.74
CA GLU A 217 14.61 0.38 -14.64
C GLU A 217 15.15 1.73 -15.16
N ILE A 218 14.54 2.83 -14.71
CA ILE A 218 14.95 4.19 -15.02
C ILE A 218 15.59 4.79 -13.77
N PRO A 219 16.93 4.96 -13.73
CA PRO A 219 17.60 5.54 -12.57
C PRO A 219 17.08 6.95 -12.28
N LEU A 220 16.60 7.15 -11.06
CA LEU A 220 16.40 8.47 -10.49
C LEU A 220 17.77 9.08 -10.21
N VAL A 221 17.86 10.40 -10.40
CA VAL A 221 19.06 11.18 -10.18
C VAL A 221 18.83 12.14 -9.03
N LEU A 222 19.88 12.39 -8.25
CA LEU A 222 19.84 13.36 -7.18
C LEU A 222 20.15 14.75 -7.76
N GLU A 223 19.13 15.58 -7.90
CA GLU A 223 19.26 16.96 -8.39
C GLU A 223 18.75 17.93 -7.33
N ASN A 224 19.60 18.87 -6.92
CA ASN A 224 19.26 19.87 -5.89
C ASN A 224 18.67 19.24 -4.62
N GLY A 225 19.22 18.09 -4.20
CA GLY A 225 18.77 17.36 -3.02
C GLY A 225 17.45 16.59 -3.20
N ARG A 226 16.93 16.42 -4.41
CA ARG A 226 15.68 15.66 -4.68
C ARG A 226 15.95 14.51 -5.64
N TRP A 227 15.32 13.36 -5.39
CA TRP A 227 15.40 12.20 -6.28
C TRP A 227 14.37 12.38 -7.40
N VAL A 228 14.84 12.79 -8.58
CA VAL A 228 13.98 13.11 -9.73
C VAL A 228 14.25 12.19 -10.91
N PHE A 229 13.33 12.15 -11.87
CA PHE A 229 13.51 11.40 -13.10
C PHE A 229 14.54 12.07 -14.01
N ASP A 230 15.53 11.30 -14.47
CA ASP A 230 16.30 11.67 -15.66
C ASP A 230 15.40 11.48 -16.89
N LEU A 231 14.85 12.60 -17.37
CA LEU A 231 13.87 12.61 -18.47
C LEU A 231 14.47 12.09 -19.79
N ASP A 232 15.77 12.26 -20.00
CA ASP A 232 16.44 11.78 -21.20
C ASP A 232 16.64 10.27 -21.16
N ARG A 233 17.02 9.71 -20.00
CA ARG A 233 17.03 8.26 -19.80
C ARG A 233 15.64 7.67 -19.91
N LEU A 234 14.62 8.32 -19.36
CA LEU A 234 13.25 7.88 -19.51
C LEU A 234 12.85 7.81 -20.99
N ARG A 235 13.16 8.87 -21.77
CA ARG A 235 12.90 8.91 -23.21
C ARG A 235 13.61 7.77 -23.96
N ARG A 236 14.89 7.53 -23.67
CA ARG A 236 15.68 6.44 -24.29
C ARG A 236 15.25 5.04 -23.85
N GLY A 237 14.73 4.88 -22.63
CA GLY A 237 14.24 3.60 -22.12
C GLY A 237 12.92 3.16 -22.75
N ARG A 238 12.19 4.06 -23.42
CA ARG A 238 10.98 3.70 -24.16
C ARG A 238 11.31 2.86 -25.39
N THR A 239 10.51 1.84 -25.60
CA THR A 239 10.51 1.02 -26.81
C THR A 239 9.14 1.07 -27.47
N ALA A 240 9.02 0.58 -28.70
CA ALA A 240 7.72 0.43 -29.37
C ALA A 240 6.74 -0.48 -28.58
N LYS A 241 7.27 -1.30 -27.66
CA LYS A 241 6.53 -2.22 -26.79
C LYS A 241 6.23 -1.65 -25.41
N THR A 242 6.73 -0.45 -25.07
CA THR A 242 6.43 0.17 -23.78
C THR A 242 4.95 0.54 -23.71
N ARG A 243 4.27 0.05 -22.67
CA ARG A 243 2.82 0.22 -22.48
C ARG A 243 2.43 0.65 -21.08
N VAL A 244 3.28 0.38 -20.09
CA VAL A 244 3.06 0.81 -18.71
C VAL A 244 4.26 1.61 -18.21
N LEU A 245 3.99 2.72 -17.55
CA LEU A 245 4.94 3.45 -16.72
C LEU A 245 4.47 3.37 -15.26
N TYR A 246 5.32 2.87 -14.38
CA TYR A 246 5.08 2.90 -12.95
C TYR A 246 5.62 4.20 -12.33
N LEU A 247 4.85 4.76 -11.41
CA LEU A 247 5.17 5.95 -10.63
C LEU A 247 4.93 5.64 -9.15
N CYS A 248 5.76 6.19 -8.27
CA CYS A 248 5.55 6.21 -6.83
C CYS A 248 5.67 7.66 -6.37
N ASN A 249 4.56 8.27 -5.94
CA ASN A 249 4.47 9.68 -5.59
C ASN A 249 3.57 9.88 -4.36
N PRO A 250 4.09 10.28 -3.18
CA PRO A 250 5.50 10.52 -2.88
C PRO A 250 6.39 9.29 -3.01
N GLN A 251 7.64 9.51 -3.40
CA GLN A 251 8.57 8.45 -3.77
C GLN A 251 9.09 7.70 -2.54
N ASN A 252 9.07 6.37 -2.60
CA ASN A 252 9.68 5.47 -1.63
C ASN A 252 10.84 4.72 -2.33
N PRO A 253 12.10 4.82 -1.85
CA PRO A 253 12.47 5.16 -0.46
C PRO A 253 12.91 6.61 -0.16
N GLY A 254 13.14 7.44 -1.15
CA GLY A 254 13.79 8.76 -1.04
C GLY A 254 12.93 9.91 -0.53
N GLY A 255 11.60 9.74 -0.39
CA GLY A 255 10.72 10.73 0.23
C GLY A 255 10.46 11.99 -0.61
N THR A 256 10.78 11.97 -1.90
CA THR A 256 10.54 13.10 -2.81
C THR A 256 9.05 13.23 -3.13
N VAL A 257 8.55 14.47 -3.10
CA VAL A 257 7.20 14.81 -3.59
C VAL A 257 7.37 15.45 -4.96
N PHE A 258 6.85 14.81 -6.01
CA PHE A 258 6.99 15.33 -7.37
C PHE A 258 6.08 16.54 -7.58
N ARG A 259 6.64 17.58 -8.20
CA ARG A 259 5.94 18.83 -8.50
C ARG A 259 5.06 18.68 -9.74
N ARG A 260 4.07 19.56 -9.86
CA ARG A 260 3.12 19.57 -10.99
C ARG A 260 3.83 19.61 -12.35
N ASP A 261 4.86 20.43 -12.50
CA ASP A 261 5.62 20.58 -13.75
C ASP A 261 6.52 19.37 -14.06
N GLU A 262 7.04 18.69 -13.03
CA GLU A 262 7.77 17.42 -13.17
C GLU A 262 6.83 16.30 -13.62
N LEU A 263 5.66 16.20 -12.99
CA LEU A 263 4.63 15.22 -13.34
C LEU A 263 4.03 15.46 -14.73
N ALA A 264 3.87 16.73 -15.15
CA ALA A 264 3.40 17.07 -16.49
C ALA A 264 4.39 16.59 -17.56
N ARG A 265 5.68 16.85 -17.37
CA ARG A 265 6.75 16.35 -18.26
C ARG A 265 6.83 14.82 -18.28
N LEU A 266 6.64 14.18 -17.12
CA LEU A 266 6.55 12.73 -17.02
C LEU A 266 5.36 12.19 -17.82
N ALA A 267 4.18 12.79 -17.67
CA ALA A 267 2.97 12.38 -18.37
C ALA A 267 3.11 12.53 -19.89
N GLU A 268 3.70 13.63 -20.36
CA GLU A 268 4.00 13.85 -21.78
C GLU A 268 4.91 12.74 -22.34
N LEU A 269 6.02 12.46 -21.65
CA LEU A 269 6.92 11.38 -22.04
C LEU A 269 6.28 9.99 -21.95
N ALA A 270 5.27 9.83 -21.09
CA ALA A 270 4.50 8.60 -20.98
C ALA A 270 3.37 8.50 -22.02
N ALA A 271 3.20 9.46 -22.94
CA ALA A 271 2.09 9.45 -23.91
C ALA A 271 1.97 8.09 -24.64
N GLY A 272 0.73 7.58 -24.70
CA GLY A 272 0.42 6.24 -25.24
C GLY A 272 0.67 5.08 -24.28
N CYS A 273 1.18 5.33 -23.07
CA CYS A 273 1.30 4.34 -21.99
C CYS A 273 0.23 4.59 -20.93
N VAL A 274 -0.18 3.51 -20.27
CA VAL A 274 -0.90 3.56 -18.99
C VAL A 274 0.10 3.94 -17.89
N ILE A 275 -0.31 4.84 -17.00
CA ILE A 275 0.45 5.21 -15.82
C ILE A 275 -0.14 4.48 -14.62
N VAL A 276 0.68 3.74 -13.88
CA VAL A 276 0.28 3.14 -12.60
C VAL A 276 0.98 3.92 -11.49
N SER A 277 0.22 4.78 -10.81
CA SER A 277 0.72 5.68 -9.77
C SER A 277 0.38 5.12 -8.38
N ASP A 278 1.39 4.70 -7.61
CA ASP A 278 1.23 4.42 -6.19
C ASP A 278 1.38 5.73 -5.41
N GLU A 279 0.27 6.15 -4.80
CA GLU A 279 0.18 7.38 -4.02
C GLU A 279 -0.18 7.09 -2.57
N ILE A 280 0.17 5.92 -2.04
CA ILE A 280 -0.15 5.52 -0.66
C ILE A 280 0.42 6.47 0.42
N HIS A 281 1.44 7.26 0.08
CA HIS A 281 2.08 8.22 0.98
C HIS A 281 1.61 9.68 0.82
N CYS A 282 0.60 9.95 -0.02
CA CYS A 282 0.11 11.29 -0.35
C CYS A 282 -0.31 12.16 0.85
N ASP A 283 -0.71 11.54 1.95
CA ASP A 283 -1.13 12.19 3.19
C ASP A 283 0.02 12.44 4.19
N LEU A 284 1.22 11.94 3.90
CA LEU A 284 2.39 11.99 4.78
C LEU A 284 3.39 13.06 4.32
N LEU A 285 2.92 14.28 4.06
CA LEU A 285 3.81 15.38 3.64
C LEU A 285 4.46 16.02 4.88
N LEU A 286 5.79 16.02 4.91
CA LEU A 286 6.59 16.61 5.98
C LEU A 286 7.19 17.97 5.59
N ASP A 287 7.31 18.23 4.29
CA ASP A 287 7.64 19.54 3.78
C ASP A 287 6.35 20.37 3.66
N GLU A 288 6.22 21.40 4.48
CA GLU A 288 5.02 22.25 4.54
C GLU A 288 4.82 23.09 3.27
N ALA A 289 5.87 23.29 2.47
CA ALA A 289 5.78 23.91 1.15
C ALA A 289 5.38 22.92 0.06
N ALA A 290 5.59 21.62 0.28
CA ALA A 290 5.22 20.60 -0.69
C ALA A 290 3.70 20.44 -0.80
N ARG A 291 3.23 20.10 -2.00
CA ARG A 291 1.84 19.75 -2.28
C ARG A 291 1.83 18.47 -3.07
N HIS A 292 1.08 17.48 -2.60
CA HIS A 292 0.83 16.27 -3.38
C HIS A 292 -0.07 16.61 -4.56
N VAL A 293 0.31 16.13 -5.74
CA VAL A 293 -0.48 16.27 -6.96
C VAL A 293 -0.68 14.87 -7.54
N PRO A 294 -1.91 14.31 -7.46
CA PRO A 294 -2.22 13.09 -8.18
C PRO A 294 -1.97 13.29 -9.67
N ILE A 295 -1.20 12.42 -10.31
CA ILE A 295 -0.85 12.63 -11.72
C ILE A 295 -2.10 12.60 -12.62
N ALA A 296 -3.11 11.82 -12.24
CA ALA A 296 -4.41 11.77 -12.88
C ALA A 296 -5.17 13.11 -12.83
N SER A 297 -4.89 13.99 -11.86
CA SER A 297 -5.60 15.27 -11.72
C SER A 297 -5.04 16.37 -12.63
N LEU A 298 -4.01 16.10 -13.44
CA LEU A 298 -3.36 17.10 -14.27
C LEU A 298 -4.20 17.50 -15.49
N ALA A 299 -4.80 16.51 -16.17
CA ALA A 299 -5.64 16.72 -17.35
C ALA A 299 -6.50 15.49 -17.65
N PRO A 300 -7.67 15.63 -18.30
CA PRO A 300 -8.58 14.50 -18.60
C PRO A 300 -7.93 13.35 -19.39
N GLU A 301 -7.05 13.65 -20.34
CA GLU A 301 -6.33 12.65 -21.14
C GLU A 301 -5.24 11.91 -20.35
N ILE A 302 -4.74 12.50 -19.27
CA ILE A 302 -3.83 11.84 -18.33
C ILE A 302 -4.64 10.95 -17.38
N SER A 303 -5.76 11.46 -16.86
CA SER A 303 -6.67 10.72 -15.99
C SER A 303 -7.19 9.43 -16.64
N ARG A 304 -7.66 9.49 -17.89
CA ARG A 304 -8.17 8.33 -18.64
C ARG A 304 -7.14 7.22 -18.88
N ARG A 305 -5.84 7.48 -18.72
CA ARG A 305 -4.80 6.45 -18.85
C ARG A 305 -4.03 6.22 -17.56
N THR A 306 -4.58 6.62 -16.42
CA THR A 306 -3.94 6.46 -15.12
C THR A 306 -4.74 5.53 -14.21
N VAL A 307 -4.03 4.61 -13.57
CA VAL A 307 -4.49 3.84 -12.40
C VAL A 307 -3.79 4.42 -11.18
N THR A 308 -4.54 5.10 -10.31
CA THR A 308 -3.98 5.66 -9.06
C THR A 308 -4.30 4.74 -7.90
N LEU A 309 -3.29 4.20 -7.22
CA LEU A 309 -3.43 3.32 -6.06
C LEU A 309 -3.21 4.11 -4.78
N MET A 310 -4.16 4.04 -3.84
CA MET A 310 -4.14 4.81 -2.61
C MET A 310 -4.65 3.99 -1.42
N SER A 311 -4.32 4.43 -0.21
CA SER A 311 -4.85 3.85 1.03
C SER A 311 -4.61 4.78 2.22
N ALA A 312 -5.49 4.71 3.22
CA ALA A 312 -5.31 5.32 4.53
C ALA A 312 -4.22 4.62 5.38
N ASN A 313 -3.81 3.41 4.99
CA ASN A 313 -3.01 2.50 5.81
C ASN A 313 -1.70 3.11 6.36
N LYS A 314 -0.98 3.87 5.53
CA LYS A 314 0.31 4.46 5.93
C LYS A 314 0.13 5.71 6.76
N ALA A 315 -0.81 6.57 6.38
CA ALA A 315 -1.11 7.79 7.12
C ALA A 315 -1.58 7.46 8.55
N PHE A 316 -2.52 6.52 8.70
CA PHE A 316 -3.20 6.25 9.97
C PHE A 316 -2.71 5.00 10.72
N ASN A 317 -1.58 4.43 10.29
CA ASN A 317 -0.97 3.23 10.88
C ASN A 317 -1.91 2.01 11.01
N ILE A 318 -2.67 1.70 9.97
CA ILE A 318 -3.59 0.55 9.92
C ILE A 318 -3.31 -0.43 8.76
N PRO A 319 -2.04 -0.76 8.43
CA PRO A 319 -1.74 -1.61 7.27
C PRO A 319 -2.38 -3.00 7.32
N SER A 320 -2.61 -3.53 8.52
CA SER A 320 -3.25 -4.84 8.71
C SER A 320 -4.78 -4.82 8.60
N ALA A 321 -5.42 -3.63 8.64
CA ALA A 321 -6.85 -3.53 8.40
C ALA A 321 -7.21 -3.88 6.95
N GLY A 322 -6.25 -3.67 6.02
CA GLY A 322 -6.31 -4.25 4.68
C GLY A 322 -7.36 -3.62 3.77
N CYS A 323 -7.41 -2.29 3.69
CA CYS A 323 -8.26 -1.58 2.75
C CYS A 323 -7.46 -0.52 1.98
N ALA A 324 -7.44 -0.69 0.67
CA ALA A 324 -6.91 0.24 -0.30
C ALA A 324 -7.94 0.46 -1.41
N TRP A 325 -7.68 1.42 -2.27
CA TRP A 325 -8.48 1.63 -3.46
C TRP A 325 -7.63 2.01 -4.66
N ALA A 326 -8.13 1.68 -5.84
CA ALA A 326 -7.69 2.25 -7.10
C ALA A 326 -8.72 3.27 -7.57
N VAL A 327 -8.27 4.40 -8.10
CA VAL A 327 -9.11 5.31 -8.89
C VAL A 327 -8.74 5.13 -10.35
N VAL A 328 -9.72 4.74 -11.18
CA VAL A 328 -9.53 4.45 -12.60
C VAL A 328 -10.70 5.04 -13.38
N GLU A 329 -10.49 6.14 -14.09
CA GLU A 329 -11.55 6.85 -14.84
C GLU A 329 -12.03 6.04 -16.05
N ASP A 330 -11.09 5.52 -16.84
CA ASP A 330 -11.42 4.82 -18.07
C ASP A 330 -12.11 3.48 -17.79
N PRO A 331 -13.27 3.21 -18.41
CA PRO A 331 -14.05 2.01 -18.12
C PRO A 331 -13.35 0.71 -18.53
N GLN A 332 -12.52 0.71 -19.57
CA GLN A 332 -11.83 -0.51 -20.05
C GLN A 332 -10.67 -0.86 -19.11
N LEU A 333 -9.89 0.13 -18.70
CA LEU A 333 -8.87 -0.03 -17.66
C LEU A 333 -9.51 -0.44 -16.32
N ARG A 334 -10.65 0.17 -15.96
CA ARG A 334 -11.37 -0.14 -14.73
C ARG A 334 -11.89 -1.59 -14.74
N GLU A 335 -12.40 -2.08 -15.87
CA GLU A 335 -12.81 -3.48 -16.02
C GLU A 335 -11.62 -4.43 -15.87
N ALA A 336 -10.50 -4.14 -16.56
CA ALA A 336 -9.27 -4.94 -16.47
C ALA A 336 -8.74 -5.01 -15.02
N MET A 337 -8.75 -3.89 -14.29
CA MET A 337 -8.33 -3.83 -12.89
C MET A 337 -9.32 -4.49 -11.92
N SER A 338 -10.61 -4.59 -12.29
CA SER A 338 -11.65 -5.20 -11.45
C SER A 338 -11.72 -6.72 -11.59
N LEU A 339 -11.13 -7.29 -12.63
CA LEU A 339 -11.35 -8.69 -13.02
C LEU A 339 -10.95 -9.69 -11.92
N ASP A 340 -9.80 -9.50 -11.28
CA ASP A 340 -9.32 -10.40 -10.21
C ASP A 340 -10.17 -10.27 -8.93
N VAL A 341 -10.75 -9.10 -8.68
CA VAL A 341 -11.66 -8.85 -7.56
C VAL A 341 -13.00 -9.53 -7.82
N ARG A 342 -13.57 -9.35 -9.02
CA ARG A 342 -14.85 -9.97 -9.42
C ARG A 342 -14.77 -11.49 -9.52
N ALA A 343 -13.62 -12.01 -9.93
CA ALA A 343 -13.34 -13.45 -9.98
C ALA A 343 -12.98 -14.04 -8.61
N HIS A 344 -12.99 -13.24 -7.53
CA HIS A 344 -12.61 -13.66 -6.18
C HIS A 344 -11.19 -14.26 -6.05
N VAL A 345 -10.32 -13.99 -7.01
CA VAL A 345 -8.88 -14.28 -6.93
C VAL A 345 -8.22 -13.37 -5.90
N LEU A 346 -8.66 -12.11 -5.85
CA LEU A 346 -8.36 -11.20 -4.75
C LEU A 346 -9.57 -11.08 -3.83
N PRO A 347 -9.39 -11.27 -2.51
CA PRO A 347 -10.48 -11.03 -1.58
C PRO A 347 -10.82 -9.54 -1.53
N SER A 348 -12.08 -9.23 -1.28
CA SER A 348 -12.47 -7.89 -0.86
C SER A 348 -11.85 -7.55 0.50
N PRO A 349 -11.59 -6.26 0.81
CA PRO A 349 -11.28 -5.84 2.17
C PRO A 349 -12.24 -6.42 3.20
N SER A 350 -11.70 -6.71 4.39
CA SER A 350 -12.53 -7.16 5.51
C SER A 350 -13.46 -6.03 5.98
N VAL A 351 -14.51 -6.39 6.72
CA VAL A 351 -15.39 -5.39 7.33
C VAL A 351 -14.65 -4.46 8.29
N PHE A 352 -13.60 -4.94 8.97
CA PHE A 352 -12.72 -4.12 9.79
C PHE A 352 -11.90 -3.14 8.94
N GLY A 353 -11.46 -3.57 7.75
CA GLY A 353 -10.78 -2.72 6.78
C GLY A 353 -11.64 -1.55 6.32
N TYR A 354 -12.91 -1.81 5.99
CA TYR A 354 -13.86 -0.76 5.61
C TYR A 354 -14.15 0.19 6.77
N ALA A 355 -14.49 -0.34 7.96
CA ALA A 355 -14.84 0.47 9.12
C ALA A 355 -13.66 1.36 9.57
N ALA A 356 -12.46 0.80 9.63
CA ALA A 356 -11.26 1.52 10.02
C ALA A 356 -10.90 2.63 9.03
N THR A 357 -10.95 2.33 7.72
CA THR A 357 -10.67 3.33 6.69
C THR A 357 -11.69 4.45 6.72
N LEU A 358 -12.99 4.13 6.80
CA LEU A 358 -14.04 5.14 6.85
C LEU A 358 -13.84 6.10 8.02
N ALA A 359 -13.62 5.57 9.23
CA ALA A 359 -13.37 6.38 10.42
C ALA A 359 -12.09 7.23 10.28
N ALA A 360 -11.01 6.65 9.73
CA ALA A 360 -9.77 7.39 9.48
C ALA A 360 -9.98 8.57 8.53
N LEU A 361 -10.73 8.37 7.43
CA LEU A 361 -10.96 9.42 6.43
C LEU A 361 -11.90 10.53 6.93
N ARG A 362 -12.89 10.19 7.77
CA ARG A 362 -13.89 11.13 8.28
C ARG A 362 -13.42 11.91 9.51
N GLU A 363 -12.69 11.26 10.41
CA GLU A 363 -12.45 11.78 11.76
C GLU A 363 -10.95 11.78 12.15
N GLY A 364 -10.06 11.22 11.31
CA GLY A 364 -8.64 11.09 11.65
C GLY A 364 -7.78 12.34 11.42
N ASP A 365 -8.31 13.40 10.80
CA ASP A 365 -7.49 14.52 10.30
C ASP A 365 -6.71 15.26 11.41
N ALA A 366 -7.29 15.42 12.59
CA ALA A 366 -6.60 16.05 13.73
C ALA A 366 -5.42 15.19 14.23
N TRP A 367 -5.65 13.87 14.37
CA TRP A 367 -4.59 12.92 14.71
C TRP A 367 -3.47 12.90 13.66
N LEU A 368 -3.82 12.95 12.37
CA LEU A 368 -2.84 12.99 11.29
C LEU A 368 -2.01 14.27 11.35
N ALA A 369 -2.64 15.43 11.57
CA ALA A 369 -1.92 16.70 11.71
C ALA A 369 -0.89 16.66 12.87
N ALA A 370 -1.29 16.12 14.02
CA ALA A 370 -0.39 15.93 15.15
C ALA A 370 0.75 14.93 14.82
N GLN A 371 0.46 13.86 14.09
CA GLN A 371 1.47 12.91 13.63
C GLN A 371 2.50 13.59 12.72
N LEU A 372 2.06 14.40 11.75
CA LEU A 372 2.96 15.08 10.82
C LEU A 372 3.91 16.05 11.55
N GLU A 373 3.41 16.78 12.56
CA GLU A 373 4.24 17.63 13.42
C GLU A 373 5.32 16.80 14.14
N TYR A 374 4.91 15.70 14.76
CA TYR A 374 5.83 14.84 15.48
C TYR A 374 6.88 14.20 14.55
N LEU A 375 6.46 13.74 13.37
CA LEU A 375 7.32 13.17 12.34
C LEU A 375 8.29 14.19 11.76
N ARG A 376 7.90 15.46 11.59
CA ARG A 376 8.81 16.55 11.20
C ARG A 376 9.94 16.69 12.22
N GLY A 377 9.62 16.73 13.51
CA GLY A 377 10.64 16.75 14.57
C GLY A 377 11.55 15.52 14.57
N ASN A 378 11.03 14.33 14.23
CA ASN A 378 11.84 13.12 14.09
C ASN A 378 12.73 13.13 12.84
N ARG A 379 12.24 13.61 11.70
CA ARG A 379 13.01 13.82 10.48
C ARG A 379 14.20 14.75 10.76
N ASP A 380 13.94 15.88 11.40
CA ASP A 380 14.96 16.89 11.69
C ASP A 380 16.00 16.37 12.70
N LEU A 381 15.57 15.51 13.63
CA LEU A 381 16.47 14.78 14.52
C LEU A 381 17.40 13.83 13.73
N VAL A 382 16.87 13.04 12.77
CA VAL A 382 17.71 12.16 11.93
C VAL A 382 18.74 12.97 11.16
N ALA A 383 18.29 14.04 10.49
CA ALA A 383 19.16 14.89 9.68
C ALA A 383 20.26 15.60 10.49
N ARG A 384 19.97 15.98 11.73
CA ARG A 384 20.94 16.64 12.61
C ARG A 384 21.95 15.69 13.24
N GLU A 385 21.50 14.52 13.69
CA GLU A 385 22.33 13.65 14.54
C GLU A 385 23.17 12.63 13.75
N LEU A 386 22.75 12.26 12.53
CA LEU A 386 23.43 11.26 11.72
C LEU A 386 24.30 11.90 10.64
N PRO A 387 25.64 11.84 10.74
CA PRO A 387 26.55 12.48 9.78
C PRO A 387 26.76 11.60 8.54
N LEU A 388 25.67 11.16 7.91
CA LEU A 388 25.68 10.44 6.64
C LEU A 388 24.87 11.20 5.59
N PRO A 389 25.28 11.19 4.31
CA PRO A 389 24.55 11.91 3.28
C PRO A 389 23.12 11.40 3.14
N MET A 390 22.17 12.33 3.09
CA MET A 390 20.76 12.06 2.92
C MET A 390 20.08 13.24 2.22
N ALA A 391 19.25 12.95 1.22
CA ALA A 391 18.38 13.93 0.60
C ALA A 391 17.29 14.41 1.58
N PRO A 392 16.90 15.70 1.58
CA PRO A 392 15.75 16.18 2.33
C PRO A 392 14.49 15.30 2.15
N VAL A 393 13.94 14.83 3.28
CA VAL A 393 12.74 13.98 3.28
C VAL A 393 11.50 14.87 3.24
N GLN A 394 10.91 15.02 2.05
CA GLN A 394 9.72 15.86 1.85
C GLN A 394 8.42 15.17 2.30
N ALA A 395 8.40 13.84 2.31
CA ALA A 395 7.24 13.04 2.71
C ALA A 395 7.64 11.69 3.32
N THR A 396 6.64 10.94 3.78
CA THR A 396 6.76 9.65 4.47
C THR A 396 7.37 9.78 5.87
N TYR A 397 7.64 8.65 6.51
CA TYR A 397 8.41 8.56 7.75
C TYR A 397 9.68 7.71 7.55
N LEU A 398 10.27 7.79 6.35
CA LEU A 398 11.39 6.97 5.90
C LEU A 398 12.54 7.86 5.44
N ALA A 399 13.73 7.65 6.00
CA ALA A 399 14.97 8.32 5.67
C ALA A 399 15.83 7.43 4.77
N TRP A 400 16.29 7.96 3.65
CA TRP A 400 17.12 7.23 2.68
C TRP A 400 18.56 7.68 2.77
N ILE A 401 19.39 6.84 3.39
CA ILE A 401 20.72 7.20 3.85
C ILE A 401 21.76 6.56 2.94
N ASP A 402 22.64 7.39 2.39
CA ASP A 402 23.78 6.97 1.58
C ASP A 402 24.90 6.45 2.50
N CYS A 403 25.36 5.24 2.24
CA CYS A 403 26.50 4.63 2.94
C CYS A 403 27.63 4.26 1.96
N THR A 404 27.67 4.90 0.78
CA THR A 404 28.66 4.61 -0.26
C THR A 404 30.08 4.80 0.26
N GLU A 405 30.33 5.91 0.95
CA GLU A 405 31.63 6.26 1.54
C GLU A 405 31.94 5.54 2.86
N LEU A 406 31.01 4.74 3.40
CA LEU A 406 31.26 3.98 4.63
C LEU A 406 32.17 2.78 4.30
N PRO A 407 33.32 2.59 4.99
CA PRO A 407 34.31 1.55 4.68
C PRO A 407 33.89 0.17 5.21
N VAL A 408 32.66 -0.24 4.90
CA VAL A 408 32.06 -1.54 5.25
C VAL A 408 31.49 -2.19 4.01
N ALA A 409 31.53 -3.53 3.94
CA ALA A 409 31.01 -4.26 2.79
C ALA A 409 29.47 -4.17 2.68
N ASP A 410 28.78 -4.29 3.81
CA ASP A 410 27.32 -4.24 3.92
C ASP A 410 26.93 -3.31 5.08
N ALA A 411 26.38 -2.15 4.75
CA ALA A 411 25.96 -1.15 5.73
C ALA A 411 24.78 -1.62 6.59
N HIS A 412 23.86 -2.42 6.03
CA HIS A 412 22.73 -2.95 6.79
C HIS A 412 23.22 -3.93 7.86
N GLU A 413 24.08 -4.89 7.49
CA GLU A 413 24.65 -5.84 8.46
C GLU A 413 25.51 -5.12 9.49
N HIS A 414 26.24 -4.09 9.08
CA HIS A 414 27.02 -3.25 9.98
C HIS A 414 26.17 -2.59 11.07
N PHE A 415 25.10 -1.88 10.71
CA PHE A 415 24.21 -1.27 11.70
C PHE A 415 23.43 -2.30 12.51
N LEU A 416 23.09 -3.45 11.92
CA LEU A 416 22.43 -4.54 12.62
C LEU A 416 23.29 -5.08 13.76
N ARG A 417 24.61 -5.23 13.55
CA ARG A 417 25.57 -5.63 14.60
C ARG A 417 25.67 -4.59 15.72
N HIS A 418 25.41 -3.32 15.43
CA HIS A 418 25.34 -2.25 16.42
C HIS A 418 23.93 -2.08 17.00
N GLY A 419 23.04 -3.04 16.80
CA GLY A 419 21.74 -3.09 17.45
C GLY A 419 20.66 -2.23 16.79
N VAL A 420 20.78 -1.91 15.49
CA VAL A 420 19.75 -1.17 14.73
C VAL A 420 19.41 -1.91 13.44
N ALA A 421 18.19 -2.44 13.35
CA ALA A 421 17.73 -3.11 12.13
C ALA A 421 17.07 -2.11 11.18
N LEU A 422 17.73 -1.88 10.04
CA LEU A 422 17.27 -1.01 8.96
C LEU A 422 16.73 -1.83 7.79
N SER A 423 16.13 -1.16 6.80
CA SER A 423 15.82 -1.79 5.53
C SER A 423 17.08 -1.77 4.63
N PRO A 424 17.60 -2.90 4.16
CA PRO A 424 18.77 -2.92 3.26
C PRO A 424 18.43 -2.26 1.93
N GLY A 425 19.31 -1.40 1.41
CA GLY A 425 19.08 -0.67 0.16
C GLY A 425 19.02 -1.55 -1.08
N ALA A 426 19.63 -2.73 -1.03
CA ALA A 426 19.61 -3.72 -2.11
C ALA A 426 18.19 -4.11 -2.54
N GLN A 427 17.24 -4.15 -1.59
CA GLN A 427 15.84 -4.46 -1.91
C GLN A 427 15.20 -3.36 -2.79
N PHE A 428 15.74 -2.14 -2.80
CA PHE A 428 15.26 -1.03 -3.62
C PHE A 428 16.08 -0.83 -4.91
N GLY A 429 17.11 -1.65 -5.16
CA GLY A 429 18.03 -1.48 -6.29
C GLY A 429 19.29 -0.64 -5.99
N ALA A 430 19.56 -0.30 -4.72
CA ALA A 430 20.72 0.50 -4.32
C ALA A 430 21.47 -0.12 -3.12
N PRO A 431 22.35 -1.12 -3.33
CA PRO A 431 22.96 -1.91 -2.26
C PRO A 431 23.81 -1.12 -1.24
N ARG A 432 24.31 0.06 -1.62
CA ARG A 432 25.13 0.94 -0.75
C ARG A 432 24.31 1.90 0.10
N PHE A 433 22.98 1.78 0.10
CA PHE A 433 22.07 2.60 0.89
C PHE A 433 21.40 1.77 1.98
N VAL A 434 20.84 2.47 2.98
CA VAL A 434 19.90 1.90 3.95
C VAL A 434 18.70 2.82 4.12
N ARG A 435 17.55 2.24 4.44
CA ARG A 435 16.34 3.01 4.76
C ARG A 435 15.99 2.89 6.25
N LEU A 436 15.92 4.01 6.93
CA LEU A 436 15.53 4.14 8.34
C LEU A 436 14.07 4.55 8.44
N ASN A 437 13.28 3.84 9.24
CA ASN A 437 11.93 4.25 9.63
C ASN A 437 11.98 5.09 10.91
N PHE A 438 11.61 6.37 10.83
CA PHE A 438 11.56 7.29 11.98
C PHE A 438 10.13 7.52 12.51
N GLY A 439 9.15 6.72 12.05
CA GLY A 439 7.81 6.61 12.62
C GLY A 439 7.81 5.81 13.93
N THR A 440 8.47 6.36 14.94
CA THR A 440 8.61 5.76 16.28
C THR A 440 8.75 6.84 17.35
N GLN A 441 8.70 6.46 18.63
CA GLN A 441 8.91 7.38 19.75
C GLN A 441 10.28 8.06 19.64
N ARG A 442 10.36 9.35 19.97
CA ARG A 442 11.57 10.17 19.83
C ARG A 442 12.70 9.66 20.71
N ALA A 443 12.38 9.15 21.90
CA ALA A 443 13.35 8.50 22.79
C ALA A 443 14.01 7.28 22.13
N ARG A 444 13.22 6.41 21.49
CA ARG A 444 13.72 5.23 20.78
C ARG A 444 14.54 5.62 19.54
N LEU A 445 14.11 6.65 18.82
CA LEU A 445 14.85 7.18 17.68
C LEU A 445 16.23 7.72 18.10
N ARG A 446 16.33 8.47 19.20
CA ARG A 446 17.63 8.93 19.74
C ARG A 446 18.56 7.76 20.08
N GLN A 447 18.04 6.71 20.72
CA GLN A 447 18.83 5.51 21.03
C GLN A 447 19.35 4.83 19.76
N ALA A 448 18.53 4.71 18.72
CA ALA A 448 18.96 4.15 17.44
C ALA A 448 20.02 5.02 16.74
N LEU A 449 19.83 6.34 16.74
CA LEU A 449 20.79 7.27 16.14
C LEU A 449 22.14 7.26 16.87
N GLU A 450 22.14 7.15 18.20
CA GLU A 450 23.36 6.98 18.99
C GLU A 450 24.11 5.67 18.64
N ARG A 451 23.38 4.56 18.55
CA ARG A 451 23.94 3.28 18.09
C ARG A 451 24.50 3.36 16.66
N MET A 452 23.84 4.10 15.78
CA MET A 452 24.35 4.31 14.42
C MET A 452 25.59 5.19 14.39
N ARG A 453 25.65 6.27 15.20
CA ARG A 453 26.82 7.15 15.30
C ARG A 453 28.05 6.42 15.84
N THR A 454 27.89 5.62 16.89
CA THR A 454 28.98 4.81 17.46
C THR A 454 29.49 3.75 16.49
N ALA A 455 28.67 3.34 15.51
CA ALA A 455 29.07 2.44 14.43
C ALA A 455 29.90 3.15 13.33
N LEU A 456 29.96 4.48 13.29
CA LEU A 456 30.74 5.19 12.28
C LEU A 456 32.23 5.20 12.66
N PRO A 457 33.15 5.22 11.68
CA PRO A 457 34.56 5.45 11.95
C PRO A 457 34.74 6.74 12.76
N SER A 458 35.68 6.74 13.72
CA SER A 458 36.07 7.97 14.39
C SER A 458 36.54 8.98 13.35
N ALA A 459 36.05 10.22 13.43
CA ALA A 459 36.58 11.30 12.59
C ALA A 459 38.08 11.42 12.90
N GLY A 460 38.90 11.05 11.91
CA GLY A 460 40.37 11.13 11.98
C GLY A 460 40.88 12.55 11.85
#